data_AF-Q4BVQ8-F1
#
_entry.id   AF-Q4BVQ8-F1
#
_cell.length_a   1.000
_cell.length_b   1.000
_cell.length_c   1.000
_cell.angle_alpha   90.00
_cell.angle_beta   90.00
_cell.angle_gamma   90.00
#
_symmetry.space_group_name_H-M   'P 1'
#
loop_
_entity.id
_entity.type
_entity.pdbx_description
1 polymer ?
#
loop_
_entity_poly.entity_id
_entity_poly.type
_entity_poly.pdbx_seq_one_letter_code
_entity_poly.pdbx_strand_id
1 'polypeptide(L)' 'MSKINNQAIPSKIMNQFEFGDSPRWTQDAEKKLKNIPFFVRTQARQRIEDLARAANSDEITVEMVEQARLEFGQ' A
#
# COMPACT_ATOMS: atom_id res chain seq x y z
N MET A 1 -3.62 27.61 -44.47
CA MET A 1 -4.19 26.28 -44.16
C MET A 1 -3.15 25.53 -43.33
N SER A 2 -3.43 25.35 -42.04
CA SER A 2 -2.43 24.97 -41.05
C SER A 2 -1.98 23.52 -41.23
N LYS A 3 -0.66 23.31 -41.21
CA LYS A 3 -0.03 21.99 -41.13
C LYS A 3 -0.41 21.36 -39.78
N ILE A 4 -0.89 20.13 -39.82
CA ILE A 4 -1.18 19.33 -38.63
C ILE A 4 0.17 18.88 -38.06
N ASN A 5 0.55 19.42 -36.91
CA ASN A 5 1.84 19.14 -36.28
C ASN A 5 1.69 17.89 -35.40
N ASN A 6 2.39 16.81 -35.75
CA ASN A 6 2.47 15.59 -34.95
C ASN A 6 3.34 15.87 -33.71
N GLN A 7 2.75 16.45 -32.67
CA GLN A 7 3.42 16.56 -31.37
C GLN A 7 3.35 15.21 -30.69
N ALA A 8 4.53 14.61 -30.53
CA ALA A 8 4.74 13.43 -29.71
C ALA A 8 4.01 13.58 -28.38
N ILE A 9 3.19 12.58 -28.04
CA ILE A 9 2.56 12.48 -26.73
C ILE A 9 3.69 12.48 -25.69
N PRO A 10 3.74 13.45 -24.75
CA PRO A 10 4.73 13.40 -23.68
C PRO A 10 4.49 12.12 -22.88
N SER A 11 5.56 11.38 -22.59
CA SER A 11 5.59 10.11 -21.85
C SER A 11 5.00 10.14 -20.43
N LYS A 12 4.31 11.23 -20.06
CA LYS A 12 3.74 11.50 -18.74
C LYS A 12 2.28 11.02 -18.58
N ILE A 13 1.70 10.37 -19.59
CA ILE A 13 0.34 9.77 -19.53
C ILE A 13 0.43 8.24 -19.59
N MET A 14 1.31 7.62 -18.78
CA MET A 14 1.32 6.15 -18.65
C MET A 14 1.47 5.62 -17.23
N ASN A 15 1.20 6.43 -16.19
CA ASN A 15 0.94 5.90 -14.85
C ASN A 15 -0.35 6.51 -14.28
N GLN A 16 -1.49 5.95 -14.67
CA GLN A 16 -2.78 6.25 -14.01
C GLN A 16 -3.17 5.17 -12.99
N PHE A 17 -2.25 4.25 -12.72
CA PHE A 17 -2.23 3.38 -11.54
C PHE A 17 -0.87 3.56 -10.87
N GLU A 18 -0.67 4.73 -10.27
CA GLU A 18 0.32 4.85 -9.21
C GLU A 18 -0.19 3.96 -8.06
N PHE A 19 0.04 2.65 -8.16
CA PHE A 19 0.20 1.82 -6.97
C PHE A 19 1.42 2.42 -6.28
N GLY A 20 1.21 3.49 -5.50
CA GLY A 20 2.27 4.09 -4.70
C GLY A 20 2.93 2.95 -3.95
N ASP A 21 4.25 2.83 -4.11
CA ASP A 21 5.03 1.66 -3.68
C ASP A 21 4.48 1.12 -2.37
N SER A 22 3.86 -0.07 -2.42
CA SER A 22 3.29 -0.64 -1.21
C SER A 22 4.44 -0.83 -0.21
N PRO A 23 4.29 -0.40 1.06
CA PRO A 23 5.38 -0.49 2.02
C PRO A 23 5.88 -1.93 2.12
N ARG A 24 7.19 -2.10 2.25
CA ARG A 24 7.82 -3.43 2.33
C ARG A 24 7.44 -4.09 3.64
N TRP A 25 7.01 -5.34 3.59
CA TRP A 25 6.70 -6.10 4.80
C TRP A 25 7.94 -6.81 5.32
N THR A 26 8.21 -6.69 6.62
CA THR A 26 9.16 -7.58 7.27
C THR A 26 8.62 -9.02 7.30
N GLN A 27 9.50 -10.02 7.25
CA GLN A 27 9.09 -11.43 7.28
C GLN A 27 8.23 -11.76 8.51
N ASP A 28 8.53 -11.15 9.66
CA ASP A 28 7.78 -11.38 10.89
C ASP A 28 6.42 -10.68 10.89
N ALA A 29 6.30 -9.50 10.29
CA ALA A 29 5.00 -8.85 10.06
C ALA A 29 4.11 -9.70 9.14
N GLU A 30 4.66 -10.28 8.07
CA GLU A 30 3.90 -11.19 7.20
C GLU A 30 3.39 -12.42 7.94
N LYS A 31 4.21 -13.02 8.82
CA LYS A 31 3.78 -14.15 9.66
C LYS A 31 2.63 -13.74 10.58
N LYS A 32 2.70 -12.56 11.20
CA LYS A 32 1.63 -12.04 12.06
C LYS A 32 0.34 -11.72 11.30
N LEU A 33 0.46 -11.21 10.07
CA LEU A 33 -0.68 -11.00 9.16
C LEU A 33 -1.34 -12.34 8.79
N LYS A 34 -0.56 -13.42 8.57
CA LYS A 34 -1.09 -14.76 8.29
C LYS A 34 -1.91 -15.33 9.46
N ASN A 35 -1.60 -14.93 10.69
CA ASN A 35 -2.39 -15.30 11.88
C ASN A 35 -3.73 -14.55 11.97
N ILE A 36 -4.02 -13.60 11.08
CA ILE A 36 -5.33 -12.95 10.98
C ILE A 36 -6.25 -13.87 10.15
N PRO A 37 -7.49 -14.15 10.60
CA PRO A 37 -8.44 -14.95 9.83
C PRO A 37 -8.62 -14.41 8.40
N PHE A 38 -8.69 -15.32 7.42
CA PHE A 38 -8.59 -14.94 6.00
C PHE A 38 -9.66 -13.91 5.57
N PHE A 39 -10.87 -14.01 6.12
CA PHE A 39 -12.01 -13.16 5.75
C PHE A 39 -11.87 -11.70 6.18
N VAL A 40 -11.01 -11.40 7.17
CA VAL A 40 -10.68 -10.02 7.59
C VAL A 40 -9.27 -9.59 7.20
N ARG A 41 -8.44 -10.50 6.66
CA ARG A 41 -7.02 -10.23 6.39
C ARG A 41 -6.79 -9.10 5.39
N THR A 42 -7.62 -8.98 4.36
CA THR A 42 -7.52 -7.88 3.38
C THR A 42 -7.76 -6.53 4.03
N GLN A 43 -8.78 -6.41 4.89
CA GLN A 43 -9.05 -5.18 5.63
C GLN A 43 -7.92 -4.86 6.61
N ALA A 44 -7.40 -5.87 7.31
CA ALA A 44 -6.27 -5.70 8.22
C ALA A 44 -5.02 -5.21 7.47
N ARG A 45 -4.70 -5.81 6.32
CA ARG A 45 -3.57 -5.40 5.49
C ARG A 45 -3.68 -3.92 5.09
N GLN A 46 -4.84 -3.50 4.60
CA GLN A 46 -5.07 -2.11 4.20
C GLN A 46 -4.79 -1.14 5.35
N ARG A 47 -5.32 -1.43 6.55
CA ARG A 47 -5.08 -0.56 7.72
C ARG A 47 -3.62 -0.50 8.11
N ILE A 48 -2.91 -1.61 8.06
CA ILE A 48 -1.48 -1.65 8.39
C ILE A 48 -0.66 -0.84 7.38
N GLU A 49 -1.00 -0.93 6.09
CA GLU A 49 -0.37 -0.09 5.06
C GLU A 49 -0.73 1.40 5.24
N ASP A 50 -1.94 1.72 5.68
CA ASP A 50 -2.34 3.10 6.02
C ASP A 50 -1.54 3.62 7.22
N LEU A 51 -1.30 2.80 8.25
CA LEU A 51 -0.46 3.13 9.41
C LEU A 51 0.99 3.41 8.99
N ALA A 52 1.55 2.59 8.10
CA ALA A 52 2.90 2.80 7.57
C ALA A 52 2.98 4.11 6.78
N ARG A 53 2.01 4.39 5.89
CA ARG A 53 1.95 5.66 5.14
C ARG A 53 1.78 6.86 6.06
N ALA A 54 0.95 6.77 7.10
CA ALA A 54 0.77 7.84 8.09
C ALA A 54 2.05 8.10 8.90
N ALA A 55 2.86 7.07 9.14
CA ALA A 55 4.15 7.17 9.79
C ALA A 55 5.29 7.60 8.84
N ASN A 56 5.02 7.82 7.54
CA ASN A 56 6.03 7.98 6.49
C ASN A 56 7.09 6.84 6.51
N SER A 57 6.64 5.61 6.77
CA SER A 57 7.48 4.42 6.80
C SER A 57 7.30 3.60 5.53
N ASP A 58 8.40 3.31 4.85
CA ASP A 58 8.44 2.39 3.72
C ASP A 58 8.55 0.92 4.14
N GLU A 59 8.54 0.65 5.46
CA GLU A 59 8.64 -0.69 6.05
C GLU A 59 7.52 -0.93 7.06
N ILE A 60 6.88 -2.09 6.95
CA ILE A 60 5.86 -2.60 7.88
C ILE A 60 6.50 -3.59 8.84
N THR A 61 6.48 -3.20 10.11
CA THR A 61 7.03 -3.97 11.22
C THR A 61 5.94 -4.75 11.95
N VAL A 62 6.36 -5.63 12.88
CA VAL A 62 5.43 -6.42 13.71
C VAL A 62 4.53 -5.51 14.54
N GLU A 63 5.07 -4.40 15.04
CA GLU A 63 4.38 -3.43 15.89
C GLU A 63 3.17 -2.82 15.18
N MET A 64 3.29 -2.51 13.88
CA MET A 64 2.17 -2.00 13.09
C MET A 64 1.06 -3.04 12.92
N VAL A 65 1.41 -4.33 12.78
CA VAL A 65 0.42 -5.42 12.70
C VAL A 65 -0.31 -5.59 14.04
N GLU A 66 0.42 -5.52 15.15
CA GLU A 66 -0.19 -5.61 16.49
C GLU A 66 -1.06 -4.38 16.80
N GLN A 67 -0.63 -3.18 16.40
CA GLN A 67 -1.44 -1.97 16.54
C GLN A 67 -2.76 -2.11 15.80
N ALA A 68 -2.74 -2.54 14.54
CA ALA A 68 -3.96 -2.78 13.78
C ALA A 68 -4.87 -3.82 14.45
N ARG A 69 -4.30 -4.90 15.03
CA ARG A 69 -5.10 -5.91 15.77
C ARG A 69 -5.84 -5.32 16.97
N LEU A 70 -5.23 -4.40 17.71
CA LEU A 70 -5.88 -3.72 18.84
C LEU A 70 -7.07 -2.87 18.37
N GLU A 71 -6.96 -2.23 17.20
CA GLU A 71 -8.03 -1.41 16.61
C GLU A 71 -9.22 -2.25 16.09
N PHE A 72 -8.99 -3.50 15.66
CA PHE A 72 -10.05 -4.41 15.18
C PHE A 72 -10.72 -5.26 16.27
N GLY A 73 -10.13 -5.34 17.45
CA GLY A 73 -10.63 -6.16 18.57
C GLY A 73 -11.66 -5.46 19.46
N GLN A 74 -12.08 -4.25 19.10
CA GLN A 74 -13.16 -3.48 19.76
C GLN A 74 -14.44 -3.49 18.93
#